data_AF-A0A8T5P3E8-F1
#
_entry.id   AF-A0A8T5P3E8-F1
#
_cell.length_a   1.000
_cell.length_b   1.000
_cell.length_c   1.000
_cell.angle_alpha   90.00
_cell.angle_beta   90.00
_cell.angle_gamma   90.00
#
_symmetry.space_group_name_H-M   'P 1'
#
loop_
_entity.id
_entity.type
_entity.pdbx_description
1 polymer ?
#
loop_
_entity_poly.entity_id
_entity_poly.type
_entity_poly.pdbx_seq_one_letter_code
_entity_poly.pdbx_strand_id
1 'polypeptide(L)' 'YTYFQRLAQGMRQLMTGNRKFALSYIERGDIAALTKEASDVSGIPYIMDVDRDEVEGILNS' A
#
# COMPACT_ATOMS: atom_id res chain seq x y z
N TYR A 1 16.93 -20.00 9.46
CA TYR A 1 15.65 -20.47 10.04
C TYR A 1 14.69 -19.30 10.35
N THR A 2 15.15 -18.18 10.92
CA THR A 2 14.29 -17.07 11.39
C THR A 2 13.82 -16.06 10.34
N TYR A 3 14.39 -16.04 9.13
CA TYR A 3 14.05 -15.05 8.09
C TYR A 3 12.57 -15.12 7.66
N PHE A 4 12.08 -16.31 7.32
CA PHE A 4 10.67 -16.51 6.93
C PHE A 4 9.70 -16.17 8.07
N GLN A 5 10.10 -16.42 9.32
CA GLN A 5 9.29 -16.04 10.48
C GLN A 5 9.15 -14.51 10.60
N ARG A 6 10.24 -13.76 10.40
CA ARG A 6 10.22 -12.29 10.39
C ARG A 6 9.39 -11.74 9.23
N LEU A 7 9.52 -12.31 8.04
CA LEU A 7 8.69 -11.95 6.88
C LEU A 7 7.20 -12.19 7.18
N ALA A 8 6.84 -13.36 7.69
CA ALA A 8 5.46 -13.68 8.02
C ALA A 8 4.89 -12.77 9.13
N GLN A 9 5.71 -12.32 10.07
CA GLN A 9 5.30 -11.35 11.09
C GLN A 9 5.08 -9.95 10.50
N GLY A 10 6.02 -9.45 9.69
CA GLY A 10 5.88 -8.15 9.02
C GLY A 10 4.69 -8.11 8.07
N MET A 11 4.44 -9.21 7.33
CA MET A 11 3.26 -9.31 6.47
C MET A 11 1.96 -9.22 7.27
N ARG A 12 1.88 -9.89 8.43
CA ARG A 12 0.72 -9.78 9.32
C ARG A 12 0.53 -8.37 9.85
N GLN A 13 1.59 -7.65 10.17
CA GLN A 13 1.51 -6.25 10.60
C GLN A 13 0.93 -5.36 9.49
N LEU A 14 1.42 -5.50 8.25
CA LEU A 14 0.90 -4.79 7.08
C LEU A 14 -0.59 -5.10 6.85
N MET A 15 -0.94 -6.39 6.90
CA MET A 15 -2.31 -6.88 6.77
C MET A 15 -3.25 -6.28 7.82
N THR A 16 -2.82 -6.28 9.09
CA THR A 16 -3.62 -5.70 10.18
C THR A 16 -3.75 -4.18 10.06
N GLY A 17 -2.69 -3.48 9.59
CA GLY A 17 -2.73 -2.04 9.36
C GLY A 17 -3.76 -1.65 8.30
N ASN A 18 -3.88 -2.45 7.24
CA ASN A 18 -4.86 -2.28 6.18
C ASN A 18 -6.21 -2.96 6.46
N ARG A 19 -6.42 -3.55 7.65
CA ARG A 19 -7.63 -4.29 8.04
C ARG A 19 -8.00 -5.44 7.08
N LYS A 20 -7.00 -6.07 6.46
CA LYS A 20 -7.14 -7.15 5.47
C LYS A 20 -6.59 -8.46 6.04
N PHE A 21 -7.47 -9.40 6.38
CA PHE A 21 -7.11 -10.62 7.14
C PHE A 21 -6.78 -11.85 6.30
N ALA A 22 -6.74 -11.72 4.97
CA ALA A 22 -6.29 -12.76 4.05
C ALA A 22 -5.41 -12.14 2.95
N LEU A 23 -4.43 -12.92 2.46
CA LEU A 23 -3.48 -12.46 1.43
C LEU A 23 -4.18 -12.05 0.12
N SER A 24 -5.33 -12.68 -0.19
CA SER A 24 -6.14 -12.38 -1.37
C SER A 24 -6.72 -10.96 -1.38
N TYR A 25 -6.76 -10.28 -0.23
CA TYR A 25 -7.25 -8.91 -0.13
C TYR A 25 -6.14 -7.88 -0.29
N ILE A 26 -4.87 -8.27 -0.17
CA ILE A 26 -3.75 -7.33 -0.29
C ILE A 26 -3.52 -6.99 -1.77
N GLU A 27 -3.41 -5.70 -2.05
CA GLU A 27 -3.23 -5.14 -3.38
C GLU A 27 -2.19 -4.03 -3.40
N ARG A 28 -1.78 -3.59 -4.59
CA ARG A 28 -0.77 -2.52 -4.73
C ARG A 28 -1.24 -1.15 -4.23
N GLY A 29 -2.55 -0.96 -4.06
CA GLY A 29 -3.13 0.23 -3.42
C GLY A 29 -2.88 0.29 -1.90
N ASP A 30 -2.49 -0.81 -1.26
CA ASP A 30 -2.18 -0.83 0.19
C ASP A 30 -0.81 -0.22 0.54
N ILE A 31 -0.06 0.23 -0.46
CA ILE A 31 1.29 0.80 -0.33
C ILE A 31 1.44 2.03 -1.22
N ALA A 32 2.34 2.92 -0.81
CA ALA A 32 2.66 4.14 -1.55
C ALA A 32 4.18 4.29 -1.70
N ALA A 33 4.60 4.89 -2.81
CA ALA A 33 5.99 5.22 -3.08
C ALA A 33 6.37 6.53 -2.37
N LEU A 34 7.46 6.51 -1.59
CA LEU A 34 7.93 7.69 -0.87
C LEU A 34 8.73 8.66 -1.74
N THR A 35 9.20 8.23 -2.91
CA THR A 35 9.91 9.07 -3.87
C THR A 35 9.31 8.94 -5.27
N LYS A 36 9.53 9.95 -6.11
CA LYS A 36 9.05 9.94 -7.50
C LYS A 36 9.76 8.88 -8.33
N GLU A 37 11.05 8.66 -8.12
CA GLU A 37 11.82 7.62 -8.82
C GLU A 37 11.29 6.21 -8.50
N ALA A 38 10.94 5.96 -7.22
CA ALA A 38 10.33 4.70 -6.83
C ALA A 38 8.94 4.53 -7.47
N SER A 39 8.16 5.61 -7.56
CA SER A 39 6.87 5.63 -8.27
C SER A 39 7.06 5.28 -9.75
N ASP A 40 8.00 5.94 -10.42
CA ASP A 40 8.27 5.78 -11.85
C ASP A 40 8.72 4.36 -12.21
N VAL A 41 9.55 3.73 -11.36
CA VAL A 41 10.07 2.37 -11.60
C VAL A 41 9.05 1.30 -11.21
N SER A 42 8.33 1.47 -10.09
CA SER A 42 7.47 0.42 -9.53
C SER A 42 6.02 0.46 -10.03
N GLY A 43 5.59 1.62 -10.56
CA GLY A 43 4.19 1.91 -10.88
C GLY A 43 3.29 2.08 -9.65
N ILE A 44 3.84 2.17 -8.44
CA ILE A 44 3.09 2.43 -7.20
C ILE A 44 2.89 3.94 -7.08
N PRO A 45 1.69 4.43 -6.72
CA PRO A 45 1.43 5.86 -6.57
C PRO A 45 2.39 6.55 -5.62
N TYR A 46 2.83 7.75 -6.00
CA TYR A 46 3.60 8.61 -5.10
C TYR A 46 2.72 9.06 -3.92
N ILE A 47 3.31 9.17 -2.73
CA ILE A 47 2.57 9.43 -1.47
C ILE A 47 1.65 10.66 -1.53
N MET A 48 2.02 11.71 -2.28
CA MET A 48 1.21 12.93 -2.41
C MET A 48 0.06 12.79 -3.42
N ASP A 49 0.07 11.74 -4.23
CA ASP A 49 -0.93 11.45 -5.25
C ASP A 49 -1.90 10.32 -4.82
N VAL A 50 -1.67 9.72 -3.64
CA VAL A 50 -2.56 8.70 -3.06
C VAL A 50 -3.95 9.30 -2.81
N ASP A 51 -4.99 8.55 -3.18
CA ASP A 51 -6.41 8.89 -3.02
C ASP A 51 -6.87 10.22 -3.67
N ARG A 52 -6.04 10.83 -4.52
CA ARG A 52 -6.33 12.11 -5.18
C ARG A 52 -7.66 12.07 -5.95
N ASP A 53 -7.89 11.00 -6.70
CA ASP A 53 -9.09 10.82 -7.52
C ASP A 53 -10.36 10.68 -6.65
N GLU A 54 -10.25 9.99 -5.50
CA GLU A 54 -11.35 9.84 -4.56
C GLU A 54 -11.68 11.19 -3.90
N VAL A 55 -10.66 11.93 -3.46
CA VAL A 55 -10.82 13.27 -2.90
C VAL A 55 -11.45 14.24 -3.90
N GLU A 56 -11.01 14.21 -5.15
CA GLU A 56 -11.57 15.05 -6.21
C GLU A 56 -13.04 14.70 -6.51
N GLY A 57 -13.41 13.42 -6.45
CA GLY A 57 -14.80 12.97 -6.56
C GLY A 57 -15.69 13.52 -5.45
N ILE A 58 -15.20 13.54 -4.20
CA ILE A 58 -15.93 14.07 -3.03
C ILE A 58 -16.08 15.60 -3.09
N LEU A 59 -15.07 16.31 -3.58
CA LEU A 59 -15.09 17.78 -3.63
C LEU A 59 -15.99 18.32 -4.75
N ASN A 60 -16.16 17.59 -5.84
CA ASN A 60 -16.97 17.98 -7.00
C ASN A 60 -18.41 17.44 -6.96
N SER A 61 -18.79 16.73 -5.89
CA SER A 61 -20.15 16.23 -5.62
C SER A 61 -20.92 17.15 -4.67
#